data_AF-C1MSE8-F1
#
_entry.id   AF-C1MSE8-F1
#
_cell.length_a   1.000
_cell.length_b   1.000
_cell.length_c   1.000
_cell.angle_alpha   90.00
_cell.angle_beta   90.00
_cell.angle_gamma   90.00
#
_symmetry.space_group_name_H-M   'P 1'
#
loop_
_entity.id
_entity.type
_entity.pdbx_description
1 polymer ?
#
loop_
_entity_poly.entity_id
_entity_poly.type
_entity_poly.pdbx_seq_one_letter_code
_entity_poly.pdbx_strand_id
1 'polypeptide(L)'
;MHRRYRKSTLHQPGTRIVHPGAADDAIPEHIVFGAATIPSEPVGDVIASYPSSELARWTLDRSEDVYASVRREPLGRGYTRGHALPDGLGTTKGFGVDGEVAPTSSVVNGLIFPKDTEYLAGDAETSDAHKMYVKTHGNYAPGEQKRRDYDWAAAGVDPNATTFGAVDTAKYDQFEGVAKALNPLKDETMPHYSASIVDARVEAFNATNRDELGKVKNLGLGEEIPDGHVFGAPSRKTIEWDAGKLIKGDYSEEAQLPDADLGKSMKHQGYVYDPSDGSAAALPAGADPSRAFGVPSTRRDLAAIRDKSTRSVADVTNYGDEPSASAIIFPPNGADRGVEEGDYLATYDAEALRALYATTGIEVGTEEAFASAFERAKALDGTPGGCTIGTFQRVRMYDAAAAM
;
A
#
# COMPACT_ATOMS: atom_id res chain seq x y z
N MET A 1 -62.29 -69.62 88.29
CA MET A 1 -63.02 -70.41 87.26
C MET A 1 -64.43 -69.91 86.90
N HIS A 2 -65.14 -69.10 87.72
CA HIS A 2 -66.53 -68.68 87.40
C HIS A 2 -66.71 -67.23 86.91
N ARG A 3 -65.62 -66.50 86.61
CA ARG A 3 -65.69 -65.05 86.33
C ARG A 3 -66.35 -64.73 84.98
N ARG A 4 -66.27 -65.62 83.98
CA ARG A 4 -66.83 -65.44 82.62
C ARG A 4 -68.36 -65.54 82.51
N TYR A 5 -69.04 -66.21 83.44
CA TYR A 5 -70.51 -66.35 83.44
C TYR A 5 -71.22 -65.31 84.33
N ARG A 6 -70.46 -64.43 85.00
CA ARG A 6 -71.05 -63.42 85.89
C ARG A 6 -71.52 -62.21 85.08
N LYS A 7 -72.70 -61.66 85.43
CA LYS A 7 -73.21 -60.40 84.84
C LYS A 7 -72.28 -59.22 85.05
N SER A 8 -71.42 -59.26 86.08
CA SER A 8 -70.42 -58.22 86.33
C SER A 8 -69.49 -57.99 85.12
N THR A 9 -69.23 -59.04 84.34
CA THR A 9 -68.32 -59.02 83.19
C THR A 9 -68.99 -58.47 81.93
N LEU A 10 -70.32 -58.39 81.89
CA LEU A 10 -71.10 -57.73 80.83
C LEU A 10 -71.16 -56.21 81.00
N HIS A 11 -70.90 -55.69 82.20
CA HIS A 11 -71.01 -54.27 82.52
C HIS A 11 -69.67 -53.64 82.89
N GLN A 12 -68.55 -54.23 82.44
CA GLN A 12 -67.23 -53.62 82.60
C GLN A 12 -66.96 -52.62 81.47
N PRO A 13 -66.83 -51.32 81.78
CA PRO A 13 -66.53 -50.32 80.77
C PRO A 13 -65.13 -50.56 80.18
N GLY A 14 -65.00 -50.38 78.86
CA GLY A 14 -63.74 -50.47 78.13
C GLY A 14 -63.27 -51.87 77.75
N THR A 15 -64.07 -52.92 77.97
CA THR A 15 -63.74 -54.29 77.56
C THR A 15 -64.75 -54.83 76.54
N ARG A 16 -64.29 -55.57 75.53
CA ARG A 16 -65.18 -56.21 74.55
C ARG A 16 -65.93 -57.36 75.23
N ILE A 17 -67.25 -57.31 75.19
CA ILE A 17 -68.09 -58.38 75.73
C ILE A 17 -68.06 -59.55 74.74
N VAL A 18 -67.51 -60.68 75.19
CA VAL A 18 -67.47 -61.94 74.43
C VAL A 18 -68.47 -62.92 75.07
N HIS A 19 -69.14 -63.73 74.23
CA HIS A 19 -70.06 -64.76 74.72
C HIS A 19 -69.34 -65.74 75.67
N PRO A 20 -69.93 -66.15 76.81
CA PRO A 20 -69.22 -66.92 77.84
C PRO A 20 -68.64 -68.25 77.37
N GLY A 21 -69.20 -68.84 76.30
CA GLY A 21 -68.72 -70.09 75.70
C GLY A 21 -67.44 -69.93 74.84
N ALA A 22 -67.15 -68.73 74.36
CA ALA A 22 -65.99 -68.42 73.50
C ALA A 22 -64.99 -67.46 74.18
N ALA A 23 -65.17 -67.20 75.48
CA ALA A 23 -64.35 -66.25 76.23
C ALA A 23 -62.91 -66.75 76.48
N ASP A 24 -62.69 -68.07 76.37
CA ASP A 24 -61.36 -68.69 76.53
C ASP A 24 -60.68 -68.95 75.16
N ASP A 25 -61.36 -68.67 74.03
CA ASP A 25 -60.81 -68.93 72.70
C ASP A 25 -59.76 -67.87 72.34
N ALA A 26 -58.61 -68.30 71.82
CA ALA A 26 -57.54 -67.40 71.41
C ALA A 26 -57.94 -66.59 70.18
N ILE A 27 -57.85 -65.26 70.26
CA ILE A 27 -58.14 -64.35 69.15
C ILE A 27 -56.85 -64.19 68.31
N PRO A 28 -56.87 -64.38 66.99
CA PRO A 28 -55.69 -64.15 66.17
C PRO A 28 -55.36 -62.66 66.07
N GLU A 29 -54.23 -62.23 66.64
CA GLU A 29 -53.82 -60.82 66.67
C GLU A 29 -53.06 -60.37 65.40
N HIS A 30 -52.60 -61.31 64.57
CA HIS A 30 -51.77 -61.04 63.38
C HIS A 30 -52.37 -61.53 62.06
N ILE A 31 -53.69 -61.76 62.03
CA ILE A 31 -54.39 -62.14 60.80
C ILE A 31 -55.23 -60.94 60.34
N VAL A 32 -54.95 -60.46 59.13
CA VAL A 32 -55.76 -59.43 58.48
C VAL A 32 -56.97 -60.12 57.85
N PHE A 33 -58.17 -59.75 58.30
CA PHE A 33 -59.42 -60.30 57.78
C PHE A 33 -59.84 -59.53 56.53
N GLY A 34 -59.97 -60.22 55.39
CA GLY A 34 -60.36 -59.65 54.10
C GLY A 34 -59.96 -60.55 52.93
N ALA A 35 -60.49 -60.31 51.73
CA ALA A 35 -60.01 -61.00 50.52
C ALA A 35 -58.68 -60.36 50.08
N ALA A 36 -57.63 -61.16 49.91
CA ALA A 36 -56.37 -60.69 49.35
C ALA A 36 -56.59 -60.22 47.90
N THR A 37 -56.06 -59.05 47.54
CA THR A 37 -56.09 -58.60 46.15
C THR A 37 -55.24 -59.53 45.30
N ILE A 38 -55.82 -60.14 44.28
CA ILE A 38 -55.07 -60.86 43.25
C ILE A 38 -54.34 -59.80 42.44
N PRO A 39 -52.99 -59.76 42.45
CA PRO A 39 -52.26 -58.78 41.67
C PRO A 39 -52.56 -59.00 40.18
N SER A 40 -52.87 -57.92 39.46
CA SER A 40 -52.93 -57.96 38.00
C SER A 40 -51.52 -58.22 37.44
N GLU A 41 -51.44 -58.65 36.18
CA GLU A 41 -50.14 -58.77 35.50
C GLU A 41 -49.35 -57.46 35.63
N PRO A 42 -48.08 -57.52 36.04
CA PRO A 42 -47.28 -56.32 36.26
C PRO A 42 -47.03 -55.64 34.92
N VAL A 43 -47.15 -54.30 34.90
CA VAL A 43 -47.02 -53.50 33.68
C VAL A 43 -45.70 -53.74 32.94
N GLY A 44 -44.62 -54.05 33.67
CA GLY A 44 -43.32 -54.37 33.09
C GLY A 44 -43.34 -55.58 32.16
N ASP A 45 -44.12 -56.61 32.48
CA ASP A 45 -44.21 -57.84 31.69
C ASP A 45 -45.10 -57.64 30.46
N VAL A 46 -46.08 -56.73 30.53
CA VAL A 46 -47.00 -56.41 29.42
C VAL A 46 -46.37 -55.45 28.41
N ILE A 47 -45.55 -54.50 28.86
CA ILE A 47 -44.89 -53.51 27.98
C ILE A 47 -43.65 -54.11 27.30
N ALA A 48 -42.95 -55.04 27.94
CA ALA A 48 -41.74 -55.63 27.39
C ALA A 48 -42.06 -56.57 26.21
N SER A 49 -41.88 -56.07 24.99
CA SER A 49 -42.18 -56.81 23.76
C SER A 49 -41.01 -57.63 23.23
N TYR A 50 -39.77 -57.23 23.51
CA TYR A 50 -38.57 -57.94 23.07
C TYR A 50 -37.86 -58.58 24.26
N PRO A 51 -37.28 -59.78 24.08
CA PRO A 51 -36.53 -60.41 25.15
C PRO A 51 -35.28 -59.59 25.49
N SER A 52 -34.89 -59.60 26.76
CA SER A 52 -33.79 -58.78 27.27
C SER A 52 -32.40 -59.33 26.92
N SER A 53 -32.27 -60.65 26.76
CA SER A 53 -30.99 -61.28 26.45
C SER A 53 -30.69 -61.28 24.94
N GLU A 54 -29.43 -61.07 24.57
CA GLU A 54 -28.98 -61.09 23.17
C GLU A 54 -29.22 -62.44 22.50
N LEU A 55 -29.02 -63.55 23.22
CA LEU A 55 -29.30 -64.89 22.72
C LEU A 55 -30.77 -65.03 22.31
N ALA A 56 -31.68 -64.59 23.18
CA ALA A 56 -33.12 -64.68 22.90
C ALA A 56 -33.56 -63.76 21.75
N ARG A 57 -32.93 -62.59 21.59
CA ARG A 57 -33.16 -61.70 20.44
C ARG A 57 -32.68 -62.36 19.14
N TRP A 58 -31.48 -62.93 19.15
CA TRP A 58 -30.96 -63.65 18.00
C TRP A 58 -31.84 -64.86 17.64
N THR A 59 -32.36 -65.60 18.62
CA THR A 59 -33.31 -66.69 18.35
C THR A 59 -34.65 -66.19 17.82
N LEU A 60 -35.12 -65.02 18.27
CA LEU A 60 -36.33 -64.39 17.76
C LEU A 60 -36.12 -63.99 16.29
N ASP A 61 -35.05 -63.27 15.97
CA ASP A 61 -34.68 -62.90 14.61
C ASP A 61 -34.57 -64.14 13.72
N ARG A 62 -33.93 -65.21 14.22
CA ARG A 62 -33.81 -66.51 13.53
C ARG A 62 -35.17 -67.16 13.26
N SER A 63 -36.13 -66.98 14.16
CA SER A 63 -37.50 -67.49 13.99
C SER A 63 -38.30 -66.67 12.99
N GLU A 64 -38.07 -65.35 12.95
CA GLU A 64 -38.72 -64.39 12.06
C GLU A 64 -38.08 -64.32 10.66
N ASP A 65 -36.87 -64.85 10.50
CA ASP A 65 -36.17 -65.03 9.21
C ASP A 65 -37.03 -65.72 8.14
N VAL A 66 -38.10 -66.44 8.52
CA VAL A 66 -39.05 -67.07 7.59
C VAL A 66 -39.92 -66.06 6.85
N TYR A 67 -40.18 -64.88 7.43
CA TYR A 67 -41.10 -63.91 6.88
C TYR A 67 -40.58 -63.23 5.61
N ALA A 68 -41.50 -63.01 4.67
CA ALA A 68 -41.17 -62.42 3.37
C ALA A 68 -40.70 -60.96 3.48
N SER A 69 -41.23 -60.19 4.44
CA SER A 69 -40.80 -58.82 4.70
C SER A 69 -39.35 -58.78 5.19
N VAL A 70 -39.02 -59.59 6.20
CA VAL A 70 -37.65 -59.69 6.76
C VAL A 70 -36.64 -60.09 5.68
N ARG A 71 -37.00 -61.03 4.79
CA ARG A 71 -36.13 -61.44 3.67
C ARG A 71 -35.99 -60.38 2.57
N ARG A 72 -37.04 -59.58 2.29
CA ARG A 72 -37.08 -58.61 1.19
C ARG A 72 -36.55 -57.23 1.56
N GLU A 73 -36.71 -56.85 2.81
CA GLU A 73 -36.41 -55.51 3.32
C GLU A 73 -35.43 -55.58 4.51
N PRO A 74 -34.26 -56.23 4.38
CA PRO A 74 -33.28 -56.25 5.45
C PRO A 74 -32.69 -54.85 5.65
N LEU A 75 -32.75 -54.32 6.87
CA LEU A 75 -32.28 -52.96 7.15
C LEU A 75 -30.79 -52.81 6.81
N GLY A 76 -30.45 -51.82 5.98
CA GLY A 76 -29.08 -51.54 5.55
C GLY A 76 -28.50 -52.49 4.51
N ARG A 77 -29.28 -53.47 4.01
CA ARG A 77 -28.89 -54.37 2.91
C ARG A 77 -29.96 -54.40 1.82
N GLY A 78 -29.54 -54.71 0.59
CA GLY A 78 -30.49 -54.95 -0.49
C GLY A 78 -31.18 -56.32 -0.36
N TYR A 79 -32.28 -56.50 -1.08
CA TYR A 79 -32.95 -57.80 -1.18
C TYR A 79 -32.00 -58.87 -1.74
N THR A 80 -31.75 -59.93 -0.96
CA THR A 80 -30.94 -61.07 -1.40
C THR A 80 -31.84 -62.11 -2.06
N ARG A 81 -31.70 -62.27 -3.39
CA ARG A 81 -32.55 -63.19 -4.19
C ARG A 81 -32.19 -64.67 -4.06
N GLY A 82 -31.17 -65.01 -3.26
CA GLY A 82 -30.75 -66.40 -3.02
C GLY A 82 -30.04 -67.08 -4.20
N HIS A 83 -29.49 -66.30 -5.14
CA HIS A 83 -28.71 -66.86 -6.25
C HIS A 83 -27.34 -67.34 -5.77
N ALA A 84 -26.91 -68.53 -6.20
CA ALA A 84 -25.54 -68.99 -6.02
C ALA A 84 -24.64 -68.29 -7.05
N LEU A 85 -23.76 -67.42 -6.57
CA LEU A 85 -22.79 -66.75 -7.44
C LEU A 85 -21.58 -67.68 -7.67
N PRO A 86 -21.00 -67.70 -8.88
CA PRO A 86 -19.77 -68.43 -9.16
C PRO A 86 -18.61 -67.97 -8.26
N ASP A 87 -17.76 -68.90 -7.86
CA ASP A 87 -16.64 -68.63 -6.96
C ASP A 87 -15.74 -67.50 -7.49
N GLY A 88 -15.52 -66.49 -6.65
CA GLY A 88 -14.67 -65.34 -6.94
C GLY A 88 -15.37 -64.15 -7.61
N LEU A 89 -16.64 -64.28 -8.04
CA LEU A 89 -17.42 -63.18 -8.62
C LEU A 89 -17.89 -62.19 -7.53
N GLY A 90 -17.54 -60.92 -7.68
CA GLY A 90 -17.83 -59.83 -6.72
C GLY A 90 -16.73 -59.56 -5.69
N THR A 91 -15.75 -60.46 -5.55
CA THR A 91 -14.56 -60.26 -4.69
C THR A 91 -13.29 -60.13 -5.49
N THR A 92 -12.93 -61.16 -6.28
CA THR A 92 -11.71 -61.20 -7.11
C THR A 92 -11.96 -60.80 -8.55
N LYS A 93 -13.16 -61.06 -9.07
CA LYS A 93 -13.60 -60.68 -10.43
C LYS A 93 -14.78 -59.75 -10.34
N GLY A 94 -14.78 -58.71 -11.16
CA GLY A 94 -15.91 -57.78 -11.27
C GLY A 94 -17.16 -58.45 -11.86
N PHE A 95 -18.31 -57.79 -11.71
CA PHE A 95 -19.53 -58.19 -12.43
C PHE A 95 -19.51 -57.61 -13.85
N GLY A 96 -20.03 -58.37 -14.81
CA GLY A 96 -20.05 -57.99 -16.22
C GLY A 96 -19.19 -58.91 -17.08
N VAL A 97 -19.04 -58.55 -18.35
CA VAL A 97 -18.10 -59.23 -19.26
C VAL A 97 -16.85 -58.36 -19.29
N ASP A 98 -15.70 -58.95 -18.94
CA ASP A 98 -14.43 -58.28 -19.13
C ASP A 98 -14.25 -57.99 -20.62
N GLY A 99 -13.98 -56.73 -20.96
CA GLY A 99 -13.61 -56.39 -22.32
C GLY A 99 -12.34 -57.14 -22.69
N GLU A 100 -12.33 -57.80 -23.85
CA GLU A 100 -11.20 -58.59 -24.36
C GLU A 100 -9.90 -57.77 -24.47
N VAL A 101 -10.01 -56.44 -24.45
CA VAL A 101 -8.91 -55.50 -24.60
C VAL A 101 -8.82 -54.60 -23.38
N ALA A 102 -7.85 -54.87 -22.49
CA ALA A 102 -7.38 -53.86 -21.55
C ALA A 102 -6.86 -52.66 -22.38
N PRO A 103 -7.28 -51.40 -22.11
CA PRO A 103 -6.93 -50.25 -22.93
C PRO A 103 -5.46 -49.87 -22.70
N THR A 104 -4.58 -50.67 -23.30
CA THR A 104 -3.18 -50.36 -23.48
C THR A 104 -2.99 -50.13 -24.97
N SER A 105 -2.51 -48.94 -25.29
CA SER A 105 -2.32 -48.40 -26.65
C SER A 105 -1.38 -49.23 -27.53
N SER A 106 -0.86 -50.37 -27.06
CA SER A 106 0.12 -51.19 -27.74
C SER A 106 -0.46 -51.99 -28.91
N VAL A 107 -1.72 -52.44 -28.84
CA VAL A 107 -2.34 -53.21 -29.93
C VAL A 107 -2.59 -52.32 -31.15
N VAL A 108 -3.10 -51.11 -30.91
CA VAL A 108 -3.28 -50.10 -31.96
C VAL A 108 -1.93 -49.69 -32.55
N ASN A 109 -0.89 -49.56 -31.71
CA ASN A 109 0.46 -49.27 -32.18
C ASN A 109 0.99 -50.37 -33.11
N GLY A 110 0.83 -51.66 -32.77
CA GLY A 110 1.26 -52.77 -33.62
C GLY A 110 0.46 -52.91 -34.93
N LEU A 111 -0.81 -52.49 -34.95
CA LEU A 111 -1.63 -52.50 -36.17
C LEU A 111 -1.31 -51.32 -37.10
N ILE A 112 -1.16 -50.11 -36.53
CA ILE A 112 -0.83 -48.89 -37.30
C ILE A 112 0.63 -48.93 -37.77
N PHE A 113 1.52 -49.44 -36.92
CA PHE A 113 2.95 -49.55 -37.19
C PHE A 113 3.39 -51.01 -37.01
N PRO A 114 3.23 -51.86 -38.05
CA PRO A 114 3.75 -53.22 -38.01
C PRO A 114 5.26 -53.18 -37.83
N LYS A 115 5.74 -53.55 -36.64
CA LYS A 115 7.17 -53.57 -36.30
C LYS A 115 7.87 -54.87 -36.72
N ASP A 116 7.09 -55.90 -37.10
CA ASP A 116 7.64 -57.14 -37.63
C ASP A 116 8.06 -56.93 -39.09
N THR A 117 9.37 -56.74 -39.26
CA THR A 117 10.03 -56.32 -40.50
C THR A 117 10.18 -57.42 -41.55
N GLU A 118 9.85 -58.67 -41.23
CA GLU A 118 9.97 -59.79 -42.18
C GLU A 118 9.01 -59.66 -43.37
N TYR A 119 7.83 -59.05 -43.19
CA TYR A 119 6.85 -58.86 -44.26
C TYR A 119 7.07 -57.59 -45.10
N LEU A 120 7.89 -56.65 -44.62
CA LEU A 120 8.24 -55.39 -45.30
C LEU A 120 9.54 -55.50 -46.12
N ALA A 121 10.29 -56.61 -46.00
CA ALA A 121 11.57 -56.81 -46.67
C ALA A 121 11.47 -56.87 -48.22
N GLY A 122 10.28 -57.15 -48.76
CA GLY A 122 10.03 -57.15 -50.21
C GLY A 122 9.96 -55.76 -50.85
N ASP A 123 9.83 -54.70 -50.04
CA ASP A 123 9.67 -53.31 -50.49
C ASP A 123 10.94 -52.48 -50.24
N ALA A 124 12.03 -53.13 -49.83
CA ALA A 124 13.33 -52.46 -49.76
C ALA A 124 13.79 -52.09 -51.19
N GLU A 125 14.20 -50.84 -51.39
CA GLU A 125 14.58 -50.25 -52.69
C GLU A 125 15.67 -51.03 -53.45
N THR A 126 16.45 -51.86 -52.75
CA THR A 126 17.52 -52.69 -53.32
C THR A 126 17.13 -54.15 -53.55
N SER A 127 15.92 -54.55 -53.14
CA SER A 127 15.45 -55.93 -53.30
C SER A 127 15.21 -56.27 -54.77
N ASP A 128 15.38 -57.54 -55.12
CA ASP A 128 15.09 -58.01 -56.48
C ASP A 128 13.59 -57.97 -56.80
N ALA A 129 12.73 -58.00 -55.76
CA ALA A 129 11.29 -57.79 -55.89
C ALA A 129 10.97 -56.36 -56.38
N HIS A 130 11.63 -55.33 -55.83
CA HIS A 130 11.48 -53.94 -56.30
C HIS A 130 11.82 -53.79 -57.78
N LYS A 131 12.98 -54.32 -58.20
CA LYS A 131 13.42 -54.27 -59.62
C LYS A 131 12.41 -54.94 -60.56
N MET A 132 11.79 -56.05 -60.15
CA MET A 132 10.74 -56.70 -60.93
C MET A 132 9.47 -55.85 -61.02
N TYR A 133 9.04 -55.22 -59.93
CA TYR A 133 7.87 -54.34 -59.91
C TYR A 133 8.05 -53.08 -60.77
N VAL A 134 9.24 -52.46 -60.72
CA VAL A 134 9.61 -51.34 -61.60
C VAL A 134 9.48 -51.72 -63.07
N LYS A 135 9.97 -52.91 -63.46
CA LYS A 135 9.95 -53.38 -64.85
C LYS A 135 8.55 -53.76 -65.34
N THR A 136 7.75 -54.43 -64.50
CA THR A 136 6.45 -55.00 -64.90
C THR A 136 5.30 -53.99 -64.77
N HIS A 137 5.29 -53.19 -63.71
CA HIS A 137 4.17 -52.30 -63.38
C HIS A 137 4.56 -50.82 -63.45
N GLY A 138 5.83 -50.50 -63.72
CA GLY A 138 6.29 -49.11 -63.74
C GLY A 138 6.20 -48.44 -62.37
N ASN A 139 6.26 -49.22 -61.29
CA ASN A 139 6.19 -48.71 -59.92
C ASN A 139 7.60 -48.29 -59.46
N TYR A 140 7.94 -47.02 -59.64
CA TYR A 140 9.24 -46.45 -59.24
C TYR A 140 9.16 -45.88 -57.82
N ALA A 141 10.25 -45.94 -57.07
CA ALA A 141 10.32 -45.28 -55.77
C ALA A 141 10.29 -43.74 -55.95
N PRO A 142 9.75 -42.97 -54.99
CA PRO A 142 9.76 -41.51 -55.04
C PRO A 142 11.20 -40.96 -55.19
N GLY A 143 11.45 -40.19 -56.26
CA GLY A 143 12.78 -39.65 -56.56
C GLY A 143 13.69 -40.58 -57.38
N GLU A 144 13.26 -41.81 -57.67
CA GLU A 144 13.98 -42.71 -58.55
C GLU A 144 13.86 -42.24 -60.02
N GLN A 145 15.00 -41.99 -60.66
CA GLN A 145 15.02 -41.72 -62.09
C GLN A 145 14.84 -43.02 -62.88
N LYS A 146 14.01 -42.96 -63.93
CA LYS A 146 13.84 -44.08 -64.86
C LYS A 146 15.17 -44.44 -65.52
N ARG A 147 15.72 -45.59 -65.14
CA ARG A 147 16.88 -46.18 -65.83
C ARG A 147 16.42 -46.78 -67.16
N ARG A 148 17.12 -46.44 -68.23
CA ARG A 148 16.84 -46.87 -69.61
C ARG A 148 17.85 -47.91 -70.11
N ASP A 149 18.72 -48.41 -69.23
CA ASP A 149 19.81 -49.35 -69.53
C ASP A 149 20.69 -48.92 -70.72
N TYR A 150 20.97 -47.61 -70.82
CA TYR A 150 21.96 -47.10 -71.77
C TYR A 150 23.38 -47.53 -71.38
N ASP A 151 24.19 -47.88 -72.37
CA ASP A 151 25.62 -48.13 -72.19
C ASP A 151 26.41 -46.82 -72.20
N TRP A 152 26.56 -46.22 -71.02
CA TRP A 152 27.31 -44.97 -70.85
C TRP A 152 28.83 -45.14 -71.01
N ALA A 153 29.35 -46.37 -70.83
CA ALA A 153 30.77 -46.66 -71.02
C ALA A 153 31.16 -46.57 -72.50
N ALA A 154 30.28 -47.02 -73.40
CA ALA A 154 30.46 -46.84 -74.84
C ALA A 154 30.51 -45.36 -75.27
N ALA A 155 29.87 -44.44 -74.52
CA ALA A 155 29.87 -43.00 -74.79
C ALA A 155 31.05 -42.25 -74.16
N GLY A 156 31.84 -42.87 -73.27
CA GLY A 156 32.97 -42.23 -72.59
C GLY A 156 32.58 -41.09 -71.64
N VAL A 157 31.32 -41.01 -71.22
CA VAL A 157 30.76 -39.92 -70.40
C VAL A 157 30.24 -40.50 -69.08
N ASP A 158 30.62 -39.88 -67.96
CA ASP A 158 29.99 -40.15 -66.66
C ASP A 158 28.73 -39.27 -66.53
N PRO A 159 27.52 -39.86 -66.46
CA PRO A 159 26.27 -39.11 -66.36
C PRO A 159 26.16 -38.21 -65.13
N ASN A 160 26.88 -38.53 -64.07
CA ASN A 160 26.79 -37.80 -62.79
C ASN A 160 27.82 -36.68 -62.68
N ALA A 161 28.94 -36.76 -63.41
CA ALA A 161 30.03 -35.79 -63.32
C ALA A 161 30.05 -34.80 -64.49
N THR A 162 29.48 -35.16 -65.63
CA THR A 162 29.63 -34.36 -66.85
C THR A 162 28.51 -33.33 -66.98
N THR A 163 28.84 -32.06 -67.18
CA THR A 163 27.85 -31.02 -67.49
C THR A 163 27.47 -31.08 -68.96
N PHE A 164 26.19 -31.27 -69.24
CA PHE A 164 25.66 -31.40 -70.59
C PHE A 164 25.22 -30.03 -71.15
N GLY A 165 25.48 -29.79 -72.44
CA GLY A 165 25.16 -28.55 -73.14
C GLY A 165 26.40 -27.70 -73.47
N ALA A 166 26.32 -26.88 -74.52
CA ALA A 166 27.43 -26.02 -74.94
C ALA A 166 27.44 -24.70 -74.14
N VAL A 167 28.60 -24.31 -73.62
CA VAL A 167 28.81 -23.03 -72.93
C VAL A 167 29.84 -22.20 -73.69
N ASP A 168 29.46 -20.97 -74.06
CA ASP A 168 30.35 -19.98 -74.67
C ASP A 168 31.07 -19.19 -73.57
N THR A 169 32.27 -19.64 -73.23
CA THR A 169 33.05 -19.13 -72.09
C THR A 169 33.51 -17.68 -72.27
N ALA A 170 33.51 -17.13 -73.50
CA ALA A 170 33.96 -15.78 -73.79
C ALA A 170 33.03 -14.68 -73.23
N LYS A 171 31.78 -15.00 -72.89
CA LYS A 171 30.77 -14.01 -72.47
C LYS A 171 30.80 -13.72 -70.97
N TYR A 172 31.43 -14.58 -70.17
CA TYR A 172 31.36 -14.54 -68.70
C TYR A 172 32.61 -13.96 -68.02
N ASP A 173 33.71 -13.74 -68.75
CA ASP A 173 34.92 -13.12 -68.19
C ASP A 173 34.84 -11.59 -68.05
N GLN A 174 33.78 -10.95 -68.58
CA GLN A 174 33.53 -9.51 -68.41
C GLN A 174 32.73 -9.24 -67.12
N PHE A 175 33.30 -9.58 -65.97
CA PHE A 175 32.72 -9.17 -64.69
C PHE A 175 32.72 -7.63 -64.57
N GLU A 176 31.61 -7.08 -64.06
CA GLU A 176 31.38 -5.64 -63.86
C GLU A 176 31.28 -4.74 -65.12
N GLY A 177 31.05 -5.30 -66.32
CA GLY A 177 30.97 -4.50 -67.56
C GLY A 177 29.99 -3.33 -67.50
N VAL A 178 28.78 -3.54 -66.96
CA VAL A 178 27.77 -2.48 -66.80
C VAL A 178 28.17 -1.47 -65.72
N ALA A 179 28.81 -1.92 -64.64
CA ALA A 179 29.24 -1.04 -63.56
C ALA A 179 30.37 -0.10 -64.00
N LYS A 180 31.29 -0.57 -64.86
CA LYS A 180 32.34 0.25 -65.49
C LYS A 180 31.76 1.26 -66.48
N ALA A 181 30.73 0.89 -67.24
CA ALA A 181 30.06 1.80 -68.16
C ALA A 181 29.26 2.92 -67.45
N LEU A 182 28.64 2.61 -66.30
CA LEU A 182 27.91 3.59 -65.50
C LEU A 182 28.82 4.50 -64.66
N ASN A 183 29.92 3.93 -64.13
CA ASN A 183 30.90 4.67 -63.35
C ASN A 183 32.29 4.55 -63.98
N PRO A 184 32.72 5.53 -64.79
CA PRO A 184 34.02 5.50 -65.45
C PRO A 184 35.21 5.55 -64.46
N LEU A 185 34.97 5.83 -63.18
CA LEU A 185 36.00 5.73 -62.14
C LEU A 185 36.36 4.28 -61.76
N LYS A 186 35.54 3.29 -62.14
CA LYS A 186 35.83 1.85 -61.94
C LYS A 186 36.70 1.23 -63.04
N ASP A 187 36.95 1.98 -64.11
CA ASP A 187 37.73 1.50 -65.24
C ASP A 187 39.17 1.99 -65.14
N GLU A 188 40.08 1.12 -64.68
CA GLU A 188 41.51 1.43 -64.55
C GLU A 188 42.19 1.74 -65.90
N THR A 189 41.54 1.42 -67.03
CA THR A 189 42.07 1.70 -68.37
C THR A 189 41.77 3.12 -68.85
N MET A 190 40.83 3.82 -68.19
CA MET A 190 40.50 5.21 -68.50
C MET A 190 41.36 6.16 -67.68
N PRO A 191 41.88 7.26 -68.28
CA PRO A 191 42.63 8.26 -67.52
C PRO A 191 41.71 8.92 -66.50
N HIS A 192 41.86 8.55 -65.23
CA HIS A 192 41.18 9.22 -64.13
C HIS A 192 41.68 10.67 -64.01
N TYR A 193 40.82 11.56 -63.48
CA TYR A 193 41.18 12.92 -63.10
C TYR A 193 42.20 12.91 -61.95
N SER A 194 43.43 12.51 -62.24
CA SER A 194 44.57 12.58 -61.34
C SER A 194 45.32 13.87 -61.63
N ALA A 195 45.92 14.46 -60.58
CA ALA A 195 46.72 15.68 -60.71
C ALA A 195 47.91 15.41 -61.65
N SER A 196 47.79 15.83 -62.90
CA SER A 196 48.88 15.78 -63.87
C SER A 196 49.78 17.00 -63.68
N ILE A 197 51.09 16.82 -63.81
CA ILE A 197 52.03 17.94 -63.82
C ILE A 197 51.78 18.75 -65.10
N VAL A 198 51.48 20.04 -64.95
CA VAL A 198 51.21 20.98 -66.04
C VAL A 198 52.19 22.16 -65.98
N ASP A 199 52.33 22.89 -67.09
CA ASP A 199 53.12 24.12 -67.13
C ASP A 199 52.50 25.21 -66.24
N ALA A 200 53.32 25.79 -65.35
CA ALA A 200 52.92 26.84 -64.42
C ALA A 200 52.32 28.07 -65.12
N ARG A 201 52.77 28.41 -66.34
CA ARG A 201 52.19 29.53 -67.11
C ARG A 201 50.77 29.24 -67.57
N VAL A 202 50.53 28.01 -68.01
CA VAL A 202 49.20 27.54 -68.44
C VAL A 202 48.26 27.49 -67.25
N GLU A 203 48.75 27.04 -66.09
CA GLU A 203 47.93 26.96 -64.89
C GLU A 203 47.60 28.34 -64.29
N ALA A 204 48.55 29.28 -64.25
CA ALA A 204 48.27 30.67 -63.85
C ALA A 204 47.26 31.36 -64.80
N PHE A 205 47.35 31.08 -66.10
CA PHE A 205 46.37 31.54 -67.09
C PHE A 205 44.99 30.91 -66.85
N ASN A 206 44.94 29.59 -66.61
CA ASN A 206 43.70 28.88 -66.30
C ASN A 206 43.06 29.39 -65.00
N ALA A 207 43.83 29.65 -63.95
CA ALA A 207 43.35 30.13 -62.65
C ALA A 207 42.70 31.53 -62.69
N THR A 208 42.97 32.31 -63.74
CA THR A 208 42.33 33.63 -63.96
C THR A 208 41.21 33.54 -64.99
N ASN A 209 41.36 32.71 -66.02
CA ASN A 209 40.44 32.68 -67.17
C ASN A 209 39.36 31.61 -67.11
N ARG A 210 39.51 30.57 -66.29
CA ARG A 210 38.47 29.56 -66.10
C ARG A 210 37.49 30.02 -65.02
N ASP A 211 36.21 29.85 -65.31
CA ASP A 211 35.14 30.09 -64.33
C ASP A 211 34.91 28.80 -63.52
N GLU A 212 35.16 28.87 -62.22
CA GLU A 212 34.92 27.76 -61.29
C GLU A 212 33.49 27.82 -60.74
N LEU A 213 32.83 26.66 -60.63
CA LEU A 213 31.47 26.60 -60.08
C LEU A 213 31.47 27.01 -58.60
N GLY A 214 30.63 27.98 -58.24
CA GLY A 214 30.46 28.45 -56.86
C GLY A 214 31.49 29.50 -56.41
N LYS A 215 32.47 29.84 -57.25
CA LYS A 215 33.38 30.98 -56.99
C LYS A 215 33.10 32.12 -57.96
N VAL A 216 33.40 33.35 -57.52
CA VAL A 216 33.33 34.53 -58.38
C VAL A 216 34.55 34.54 -59.31
N LYS A 217 34.39 35.05 -60.53
CA LYS A 217 35.47 35.14 -61.52
C LYS A 217 36.67 35.89 -60.96
N ASN A 218 37.85 35.27 -61.04
CA ASN A 218 39.10 35.89 -60.65
C ASN A 218 39.52 36.94 -61.70
N LEU A 219 39.68 38.20 -61.29
CA LEU A 219 40.09 39.30 -62.17
C LEU A 219 41.58 39.66 -62.07
N GLY A 220 42.37 38.91 -61.28
CA GLY A 220 43.83 39.08 -61.21
C GLY A 220 44.33 40.27 -60.38
N LEU A 221 43.49 40.82 -59.48
CA LEU A 221 43.78 42.01 -58.66
C LEU A 221 43.83 41.71 -57.15
N GLY A 222 44.09 40.46 -56.75
CA GLY A 222 43.98 40.03 -55.36
C GLY A 222 45.15 40.49 -54.48
N GLU A 223 44.88 41.39 -53.53
CA GLU A 223 45.66 41.48 -52.28
C GLU A 223 45.10 40.46 -51.27
N GLU A 224 45.95 39.89 -50.43
CA GLU A 224 45.52 39.00 -49.34
C GLU A 224 44.88 39.82 -48.22
N ILE A 225 43.56 39.70 -48.09
CA ILE A 225 42.77 40.45 -47.12
C ILE A 225 42.39 39.51 -45.95
N PRO A 226 42.47 39.98 -44.69
CA PRO A 226 42.10 39.16 -43.53
C PRO A 226 40.64 38.66 -43.59
N ASP A 227 40.45 37.43 -43.15
CA ASP A 227 39.12 36.82 -43.06
C ASP A 227 38.23 37.65 -42.11
N GLY A 228 37.14 38.21 -42.64
CA GLY A 228 36.24 39.13 -41.93
C GLY A 228 36.38 40.63 -42.29
N HIS A 229 37.24 41.01 -43.24
CA HIS A 229 37.26 42.38 -43.76
C HIS A 229 35.99 42.70 -44.57
N VAL A 230 35.41 43.88 -44.33
CA VAL A 230 34.28 44.40 -45.11
C VAL A 230 34.79 45.52 -46.03
N PHE A 231 34.63 45.32 -47.33
CA PHE A 231 35.01 46.30 -48.35
C PHE A 231 34.14 47.57 -48.29
N GLY A 232 34.75 48.71 -48.56
CA GLY A 232 34.10 50.03 -48.57
C GLY A 232 34.72 50.99 -47.56
N ALA A 233 34.23 52.24 -47.53
CA ALA A 233 34.61 53.21 -46.51
C ALA A 233 33.58 53.18 -45.37
N PRO A 234 33.98 53.00 -44.10
CA PRO A 234 33.04 53.05 -43.00
C PRO A 234 32.48 54.47 -42.87
N SER A 235 31.16 54.58 -42.69
CA SER A 235 30.48 55.87 -42.49
C SER A 235 30.95 56.60 -41.23
N ARG A 236 31.56 55.86 -40.30
CA ARG A 236 32.04 56.34 -39.01
C ARG A 236 33.47 55.86 -38.77
N LYS A 237 34.37 56.77 -38.39
CA LYS A 237 35.78 56.44 -38.11
C LYS A 237 36.06 56.18 -36.63
N THR A 238 35.31 56.81 -35.73
CA THR A 238 35.45 56.71 -34.27
C THR A 238 34.09 56.58 -33.60
N ILE A 239 34.03 55.95 -32.43
CA ILE A 239 32.79 55.83 -31.67
C ILE A 239 32.54 57.16 -30.95
N GLU A 240 31.74 58.02 -31.57
CA GLU A 240 31.18 59.22 -30.94
C GLU A 240 30.04 58.85 -29.98
N TRP A 241 29.62 59.77 -29.12
CA TRP A 241 28.43 59.55 -28.30
C TRP A 241 27.19 59.51 -29.20
N ASP A 242 26.42 58.43 -29.06
CA ASP A 242 25.10 58.35 -29.69
C ASP A 242 24.16 59.39 -29.04
N ALA A 243 23.13 59.84 -29.77
CA ALA A 243 22.19 60.85 -29.30
C ALA A 243 21.55 60.45 -27.97
N GLY A 244 21.24 59.16 -27.78
CA GLY A 244 20.71 58.65 -26.52
C GLY A 244 21.69 58.74 -25.35
N LYS A 245 22.99 58.56 -25.60
CA LYS A 245 24.04 58.71 -24.57
C LYS A 245 24.33 60.18 -24.28
N LEU A 246 24.30 61.03 -25.31
CA LEU A 246 24.49 62.47 -25.18
C LEU A 246 23.39 63.13 -24.33
N ILE A 247 22.13 62.74 -24.52
CA ILE A 247 20.99 63.29 -23.77
C ILE A 247 21.02 62.85 -22.30
N LYS A 248 21.44 61.62 -22.02
CA LYS A 248 21.49 61.08 -20.66
C LYS A 248 22.77 61.47 -19.92
N GLY A 249 23.86 61.76 -20.65
CA GLY A 249 25.20 61.95 -20.10
C GLY A 249 25.77 60.67 -19.47
N ASP A 250 27.04 60.73 -19.08
CA ASP A 250 27.67 59.73 -18.19
C ASP A 250 27.82 60.36 -16.79
N TYR A 251 26.70 60.73 -16.17
CA TYR A 251 26.70 61.20 -14.78
C TYR A 251 26.89 60.01 -13.83
N SER A 252 27.75 60.15 -12.82
CA SER A 252 27.85 59.17 -11.74
C SER A 252 26.52 59.06 -11.00
N GLU A 253 26.27 57.93 -10.33
CA GLU A 253 25.04 57.74 -9.55
C GLU A 253 24.84 58.88 -8.54
N GLU A 254 25.91 59.34 -7.91
CA GLU A 254 25.89 60.49 -7.00
C GLU A 254 25.40 61.79 -7.66
N ALA A 255 25.76 62.02 -8.92
CA ALA A 255 25.37 63.22 -9.66
C ALA A 255 23.95 63.13 -10.24
N GLN A 256 23.37 61.92 -10.33
CA GLN A 256 21.99 61.71 -10.73
C GLN A 256 21.00 61.86 -9.57
N LEU A 257 21.49 61.73 -8.33
CA LEU A 257 20.66 61.90 -7.14
C LEU A 257 20.23 63.37 -6.99
N PRO A 258 19.02 63.62 -6.48
CA PRO A 258 18.59 64.98 -6.14
C PRO A 258 19.46 65.55 -5.02
N ASP A 259 19.54 66.90 -4.94
CA ASP A 259 20.34 67.57 -3.91
C ASP A 259 19.94 67.13 -2.49
N ALA A 260 20.93 66.95 -1.62
CA ALA A 260 20.76 66.32 -0.32
C ALA A 260 19.93 67.15 0.69
N ASP A 261 19.73 68.45 0.45
CA ASP A 261 18.98 69.36 1.33
C ASP A 261 17.51 69.56 0.91
N LEU A 262 17.07 68.91 -0.16
CA LEU A 262 15.66 68.92 -0.56
C LEU A 262 14.79 68.28 0.52
N GLY A 263 13.94 69.10 1.15
CA GLY A 263 12.96 68.68 2.15
C GLY A 263 13.49 68.51 3.57
N LYS A 264 14.78 68.83 3.85
CA LYS A 264 15.34 68.72 5.21
C LYS A 264 16.34 69.83 5.57
N SER A 265 16.44 70.09 6.88
CA SER A 265 17.39 71.04 7.45
C SER A 265 18.76 70.37 7.64
N MET A 266 19.75 70.80 6.86
CA MET A 266 21.14 70.33 6.95
C MET A 266 22.03 71.21 7.86
N LYS A 267 21.44 72.10 8.67
CA LYS A 267 22.21 72.97 9.58
C LYS A 267 22.81 72.13 10.71
N HIS A 268 24.15 72.03 10.73
CA HIS A 268 24.92 71.23 11.68
C HIS A 268 24.70 71.57 13.18
N GLN A 269 24.06 72.70 13.49
CA GLN A 269 23.79 73.19 14.85
C GLN A 269 22.41 72.75 15.38
N GLY A 270 22.16 71.44 15.48
CA GLY A 270 21.10 70.90 16.35
C GLY A 270 19.66 70.91 15.83
N TYR A 271 19.44 71.24 14.55
CA TYR A 271 18.12 71.15 13.90
C TYR A 271 18.10 70.09 12.78
N VAL A 272 18.95 69.07 12.93
CA VAL A 272 18.95 67.93 12.03
C VAL A 272 17.69 67.14 12.30
N TYR A 273 16.84 67.05 11.28
CA TYR A 273 15.65 66.21 11.27
C TYR A 273 15.79 65.29 10.06
N ASP A 274 16.01 64.01 10.30
CA ASP A 274 16.00 63.00 9.25
C ASP A 274 14.71 62.18 9.38
N PRO A 275 13.70 62.43 8.51
CA PRO A 275 12.46 61.68 8.51
C PRO A 275 12.56 60.38 7.70
N SER A 276 13.68 60.13 7.00
CA SER A 276 13.81 58.99 6.09
C SER A 276 14.08 57.66 6.80
N ASP A 277 14.51 57.74 8.06
CA ASP A 277 14.75 56.60 8.91
C ASP A 277 13.86 56.73 10.14
N GLY A 278 12.73 56.01 10.15
CA GLY A 278 12.05 55.61 11.39
C GLY A 278 12.92 54.73 12.32
N SER A 279 14.25 54.77 12.14
CA SER A 279 15.30 54.04 12.81
C SER A 279 16.35 55.04 13.32
N ALA A 280 16.29 55.36 14.60
CA ALA A 280 17.40 55.61 15.54
C ALA A 280 18.63 56.48 15.15
N ALA A 281 18.73 57.08 13.96
CA ALA A 281 19.95 57.73 13.45
C ALA A 281 19.89 59.26 13.54
N ALA A 282 18.70 59.86 13.58
CA ALA A 282 18.50 61.25 14.00
C ALA A 282 18.47 61.41 15.54
N LEU A 283 18.50 60.29 16.26
CA LEU A 283 18.56 60.24 17.71
C LEU A 283 19.98 59.85 18.12
N PRO A 284 20.47 60.29 19.29
CA PRO A 284 21.78 59.87 19.77
C PRO A 284 21.85 58.34 19.82
N ALA A 285 23.00 57.79 19.42
CA ALA A 285 23.21 56.35 19.33
C ALA A 285 22.68 55.60 20.57
N GLY A 286 21.72 54.69 20.37
CA GLY A 286 21.06 53.92 21.42
C GLY A 286 19.67 54.40 21.85
N ALA A 287 19.12 55.43 21.22
CA ALA A 287 17.76 55.89 21.50
C ALA A 287 16.69 55.14 20.69
N ASP A 288 15.61 54.75 21.38
CA ASP A 288 14.47 54.04 20.79
C ASP A 288 13.67 54.97 19.84
N PRO A 289 13.52 54.62 18.56
CA PRO A 289 12.80 55.43 17.57
C PRO A 289 11.31 55.60 17.86
N SER A 290 10.72 54.73 18.67
CA SER A 290 9.30 54.78 19.05
C SER A 290 9.06 55.52 20.36
N ARG A 291 10.12 55.97 21.03
CA ARG A 291 9.99 56.66 22.31
C ARG A 291 9.42 58.06 22.11
N ALA A 292 8.35 58.35 22.84
CA ALA A 292 7.87 59.72 22.99
C ALA A 292 8.88 60.56 23.78
N PHE A 293 9.35 61.66 23.19
CA PHE A 293 10.16 62.65 23.89
C PHE A 293 9.26 63.55 24.74
N GLY A 294 9.13 63.21 26.02
CA GLY A 294 8.33 63.93 26.99
C GLY A 294 8.34 63.26 28.37
N VAL A 295 7.67 63.87 29.33
CA VAL A 295 7.48 63.29 30.68
C VAL A 295 6.05 62.72 30.76
N PRO A 296 5.87 61.41 31.00
CA PRO A 296 4.53 60.83 31.09
C PRO A 296 3.82 61.28 32.38
N SER A 297 2.49 61.37 32.34
CA SER A 297 1.68 61.76 33.50
C SER A 297 1.68 60.69 34.60
N THR A 298 1.73 59.41 34.23
CA THR A 298 1.95 58.29 35.15
C THR A 298 3.39 57.81 35.04
N ARG A 299 4.16 57.94 36.11
CA ARG A 299 5.61 57.72 36.13
C ARG A 299 5.99 56.25 36.37
N ARG A 300 5.46 55.35 35.52
CA ARG A 300 5.81 53.92 35.54
C ARG A 300 7.30 53.65 35.26
N ASP A 301 7.99 54.61 34.65
CA ASP A 301 9.42 54.59 34.36
C ASP A 301 10.30 54.62 35.63
N LEU A 302 9.78 55.09 36.76
CA LEU A 302 10.52 55.26 38.01
C LEU A 302 10.35 54.05 38.94
N ALA A 303 11.00 52.93 38.61
CA ALA A 303 10.88 51.69 39.37
C ALA A 303 11.30 51.82 40.86
N ALA A 304 12.29 52.65 41.17
CA ALA A 304 12.84 52.79 42.53
C ALA A 304 11.86 53.41 43.53
N ILE A 305 10.94 54.28 43.07
CA ILE A 305 9.97 54.97 43.94
C ILE A 305 8.65 54.19 44.05
N ARG A 306 8.49 53.14 43.22
CA ARG A 306 7.32 52.27 43.27
C ARG A 306 7.25 51.47 44.59
N ASP A 307 8.37 51.25 45.27
CA ASP A 307 8.35 50.67 46.62
C ASP A 307 7.71 51.64 47.62
N LYS A 308 6.51 51.29 48.07
CA LYS A 308 5.68 52.09 48.98
C LYS A 308 6.37 52.43 50.30
N SER A 309 7.33 51.62 50.75
CA SER A 309 8.07 51.85 52.00
C SER A 309 8.98 53.08 51.97
N THR A 310 9.32 53.58 50.77
CA THR A 310 10.27 54.70 50.57
C THR A 310 9.60 55.98 50.08
N ARG A 311 8.26 55.98 49.94
CA ARG A 311 7.52 57.13 49.41
C ARG A 311 7.44 58.28 50.41
N SER A 312 7.56 59.50 49.89
CA SER A 312 7.32 60.72 50.66
C SER A 312 5.85 60.84 51.03
N VAL A 313 5.55 61.35 52.23
CA VAL A 313 4.19 61.67 52.67
C VAL A 313 3.52 62.73 51.77
N ALA A 314 4.32 63.58 51.11
CA ALA A 314 3.84 64.67 50.25
C ALA A 314 4.01 64.37 48.75
N ASP A 315 4.07 63.09 48.36
CA ASP A 315 4.18 62.74 46.94
C ASP A 315 2.85 62.98 46.21
N VAL A 316 2.93 63.68 45.07
CA VAL A 316 1.79 64.05 44.21
C VAL A 316 1.81 63.31 42.87
N THR A 317 2.79 62.45 42.65
CA THR A 317 3.00 61.75 41.39
C THR A 317 2.45 60.34 41.47
N ASN A 318 1.65 59.94 40.48
CA ASN A 318 1.16 58.56 40.37
C ASN A 318 2.18 57.69 39.61
N TYR A 319 2.57 56.55 40.20
CA TYR A 319 3.56 55.61 39.65
C TYR A 319 2.96 54.39 38.94
N GLY A 320 1.63 54.32 38.86
CA GLY A 320 0.88 53.30 38.14
C GLY A 320 0.52 52.06 38.95
N ASP A 321 0.75 52.07 40.27
CA ASP A 321 0.37 51.02 41.22
C ASP A 321 -0.78 51.42 42.15
N GLU A 322 -1.40 52.57 41.92
CA GLU A 322 -2.57 53.03 42.66
C GLU A 322 -3.85 52.31 42.19
N PRO A 323 -4.78 51.98 43.10
CA PRO A 323 -6.06 51.37 42.73
C PRO A 323 -6.92 52.36 41.94
N SER A 324 -7.81 51.81 41.11
CA SER A 324 -8.82 52.62 40.42
C SER A 324 -9.78 53.32 41.40
N ALA A 325 -10.35 54.46 41.00
CA ALA A 325 -11.31 55.20 41.84
C ALA A 325 -12.51 54.33 42.28
N SER A 326 -12.96 53.40 41.44
CA SER A 326 -14.02 52.45 41.77
C SER A 326 -13.61 51.44 42.84
N ALA A 327 -12.37 50.95 42.81
CA ALA A 327 -11.86 50.00 43.79
C ALA A 327 -11.70 50.65 45.19
N ILE A 328 -11.48 51.96 45.24
CA ILE A 328 -11.47 52.72 46.51
C ILE A 328 -12.89 52.85 47.08
N ILE A 329 -13.88 53.14 46.24
CA ILE A 329 -15.28 53.28 46.66
C ILE A 329 -15.88 51.91 47.07
N PHE A 330 -15.49 50.84 46.37
CA PHE A 330 -15.95 49.47 46.58
C PHE A 330 -14.75 48.54 46.83
N PRO A 331 -14.17 48.54 48.04
CA PRO A 331 -12.97 47.77 48.32
C PRO A 331 -13.21 46.26 48.19
N PRO A 332 -12.26 45.50 47.62
CA PRO A 332 -12.39 44.05 47.49
C PRO A 332 -12.32 43.36 48.86
N ASN A 333 -12.84 42.15 48.93
CA ASN A 333 -12.74 41.31 50.12
C ASN A 333 -11.25 41.10 50.47
N GLY A 334 -10.85 41.46 51.69
CA GLY A 334 -9.45 41.41 52.14
C GLY A 334 -8.74 42.77 52.23
N ALA A 335 -9.33 43.86 51.70
CA ALA A 335 -8.78 45.21 51.86
C ALA A 335 -8.71 45.64 53.35
N ASP A 336 -9.66 45.17 54.17
CA ASP A 336 -9.66 45.33 55.63
C ASP A 336 -8.47 44.65 56.32
N ARG A 337 -7.84 43.67 55.65
CA ARG A 337 -6.65 42.94 56.12
C ARG A 337 -5.36 43.43 55.45
N GLY A 338 -5.43 44.52 54.70
CA GLY A 338 -4.28 45.11 54.01
C GLY A 338 -3.92 44.44 52.69
N VAL A 339 -4.82 43.62 52.11
CA VAL A 339 -4.62 43.04 50.77
C VAL A 339 -5.12 44.03 49.73
N GLU A 340 -4.25 44.44 48.82
CA GLU A 340 -4.57 45.40 47.77
C GLU A 340 -4.78 44.73 46.40
N GLU A 341 -5.30 45.48 45.42
CA GLU A 341 -5.52 44.99 44.06
C GLU A 341 -4.22 44.49 43.40
N GLY A 342 -3.09 45.15 43.70
CA GLY A 342 -1.77 44.74 43.22
C GLY A 342 -1.35 43.34 43.68
N ASP A 343 -1.78 42.89 44.86
CA ASP A 343 -1.42 41.58 45.41
C ASP A 343 -2.11 40.44 44.65
N TYR A 344 -3.31 40.69 44.13
CA TYR A 344 -4.03 39.73 43.27
C TYR A 344 -3.44 39.64 41.85
N LEU A 345 -2.80 40.72 41.39
CA LEU A 345 -2.13 40.84 40.10
C LEU A 345 -0.68 40.35 40.13
N ALA A 346 -0.13 40.02 41.30
CA ALA A 346 1.18 39.42 41.41
C ALA A 346 1.20 38.06 40.70
N THR A 347 2.25 37.81 39.91
CA THR A 347 2.42 36.55 39.17
C THR A 347 3.05 35.50 40.07
N TYR A 348 2.42 34.33 40.16
CA TYR A 348 2.92 33.17 40.89
C TYR A 348 3.30 32.04 39.92
N ASP A 349 4.36 31.31 40.26
CA ASP A 349 4.67 30.04 39.60
C ASP A 349 3.73 28.93 40.10
N ALA A 350 3.75 27.78 39.42
CA ALA A 350 2.82 26.69 39.71
C ALA A 350 3.01 26.13 41.13
N GLU A 351 4.26 26.06 41.60
CA GLU A 351 4.59 25.52 42.92
C GLU A 351 4.15 26.47 44.04
N ALA A 352 4.47 27.76 43.96
CA ALA A 352 4.06 28.75 44.96
C ALA A 352 2.54 28.93 44.99
N LEU A 353 1.88 28.92 43.83
CA LEU A 353 0.42 29.04 43.79
C LEU A 353 -0.24 27.81 44.43
N ARG A 354 0.26 26.60 44.14
CA ARG A 354 -0.26 25.37 44.77
C ARG A 354 -0.05 25.37 46.29
N ALA A 355 1.13 25.80 46.75
CA ALA A 355 1.41 25.94 48.16
C ALA A 355 0.47 26.96 48.83
N LEU A 356 0.23 28.10 48.17
CA LEU A 356 -0.69 29.12 48.66
C LEU A 356 -2.11 28.55 48.84
N TYR A 357 -2.67 27.88 47.83
CA TYR A 357 -4.00 27.28 47.97
C TYR A 357 -4.07 26.16 49.02
N ALA A 358 -3.01 25.37 49.18
CA ALA A 358 -2.95 24.36 50.24
C ALA A 358 -3.04 25.01 51.64
N THR A 359 -2.41 26.17 51.86
CA THR A 359 -2.52 26.90 53.14
C THR A 359 -3.92 27.47 53.39
N THR A 360 -4.66 27.83 52.34
CA THR A 360 -6.03 28.36 52.48
C THR A 360 -7.08 27.30 52.82
N GLY A 361 -6.74 26.01 52.73
CA GLY A 361 -7.67 24.90 52.94
C GLY A 361 -8.66 24.68 51.79
N ILE A 362 -8.43 25.32 50.63
CA ILE A 362 -9.29 25.20 49.46
C ILE A 362 -8.76 24.09 48.54
N GLU A 363 -9.56 23.05 48.30
CA GLU A 363 -9.16 21.93 47.44
C GLU A 363 -9.12 22.33 45.95
N VAL A 364 -7.97 22.16 45.30
CA VAL A 364 -7.71 22.64 43.92
C VAL A 364 -7.94 21.55 42.85
N GLY A 365 -8.58 20.44 43.21
CA GLY A 365 -8.84 19.30 42.31
C GLY A 365 -7.63 18.37 42.14
N THR A 366 -7.72 17.45 41.16
CA THR A 366 -6.62 16.54 40.81
C THR A 366 -5.42 17.31 40.23
N GLU A 367 -4.23 16.72 40.28
CA GLU A 367 -3.00 17.35 39.77
C GLU A 367 -3.11 17.74 38.29
N GLU A 368 -3.78 16.90 37.49
CA GLU A 368 -4.06 17.17 36.09
C GLU A 368 -5.03 18.34 35.89
N ALA A 369 -6.08 18.45 36.72
CA ALA A 369 -7.02 19.56 36.68
C ALA A 369 -6.35 20.88 37.07
N PHE A 370 -5.48 20.86 38.10
CA PHE A 370 -4.67 22.01 38.49
C PHE A 370 -3.73 22.45 37.36
N ALA A 371 -2.97 21.53 36.78
CA ALA A 371 -2.03 21.83 35.70
C ALA A 371 -2.75 22.42 34.47
N SER A 372 -3.91 21.86 34.11
CA SER A 372 -4.74 22.37 33.01
C SER A 372 -5.27 23.78 33.28
N ALA A 373 -5.84 24.02 34.48
CA ALA A 373 -6.33 25.34 34.86
C ALA A 373 -5.19 26.37 34.94
N PHE A 374 -4.01 25.96 35.41
CA PHE A 374 -2.83 26.82 35.51
C PHE A 374 -2.31 27.21 34.12
N GLU A 375 -2.14 26.25 33.21
CA GLU A 375 -1.70 26.55 31.83
C GLU A 375 -2.69 27.46 31.10
N ARG A 376 -3.99 27.30 31.34
CA ARG A 376 -5.00 28.19 30.79
C ARG A 376 -4.97 29.59 31.41
N ALA A 377 -4.80 29.69 32.72
CA ALA A 377 -4.66 30.99 33.38
C ALA A 377 -3.39 31.72 32.93
N LYS A 378 -2.28 30.99 32.80
CA LYS A 378 -1.02 31.49 32.23
C LYS A 378 -1.19 31.96 30.79
N ALA A 379 -1.91 31.20 29.97
CA ALA A 379 -2.23 31.59 28.60
C ALA A 379 -3.10 32.86 28.54
N LEU A 380 -4.04 33.05 29.48
CA LEU A 380 -4.86 34.26 29.56
C LEU A 380 -4.08 35.49 30.02
N ASP A 381 -3.16 35.32 30.98
CA ASP A 381 -2.34 36.43 31.48
C ASP A 381 -1.20 36.80 30.53
N GLY A 382 -0.81 35.88 29.63
CA GLY A 382 0.25 36.10 28.66
C GLY A 382 1.63 36.32 29.30
N THR A 383 1.82 35.94 30.57
CA THR A 383 3.10 36.12 31.26
C THR A 383 4.00 34.89 31.11
N PRO A 384 5.30 35.05 30.80
CA PRO A 384 6.17 33.94 30.37
C PRO A 384 6.57 32.93 31.45
N GLY A 385 6.04 33.00 32.68
CA GLY A 385 6.48 32.12 33.77
C GLY A 385 5.44 31.79 34.84
N GLY A 386 4.25 32.37 34.81
CA GLY A 386 3.27 32.17 35.88
C GLY A 386 1.87 32.66 35.53
N CYS A 387 0.97 32.62 36.51
CA CYS A 387 -0.34 33.26 36.40
C CYS A 387 -0.66 34.04 37.67
N THR A 388 -1.57 34.99 37.54
CA THR A 388 -2.07 35.77 38.67
C THR A 388 -3.11 34.97 39.46
N ILE A 389 -3.22 35.24 40.76
CA ILE A 389 -4.20 34.56 41.62
C ILE A 389 -5.62 34.83 41.11
N GLY A 390 -5.91 36.07 40.70
CA GLY A 390 -7.23 36.48 40.24
C GLY A 390 -7.70 35.71 39.01
N THR A 391 -6.84 35.54 38.01
CA THR A 391 -7.23 34.81 36.78
C THR A 391 -7.27 33.32 37.00
N PHE A 392 -6.35 32.75 37.76
CA PHE A 392 -6.39 31.33 38.12
C PHE A 392 -7.68 30.96 38.84
N GLN A 393 -8.07 31.74 39.86
CA GLN A 393 -9.31 31.52 40.60
C GLN A 393 -10.53 31.59 39.68
N ARG A 394 -10.54 32.54 38.74
CA ARG A 394 -11.64 32.68 37.77
C ARG A 394 -11.72 31.48 36.83
N VAL A 395 -10.59 31.03 36.29
CA VAL A 395 -10.52 29.85 35.40
C VAL A 395 -10.98 28.60 36.14
N ARG A 396 -10.47 28.37 37.35
CA ARG A 396 -10.85 27.23 38.19
C ARG A 396 -12.36 27.22 38.47
N MET A 397 -12.93 28.36 38.83
CA MET A 397 -14.38 28.44 39.12
C MET A 397 -15.21 28.23 37.86
N TYR A 398 -14.74 28.71 36.70
CA TYR A 398 -15.38 28.45 35.42
C TYR A 398 -15.36 26.96 35.06
N ASP A 399 -14.24 26.27 35.29
CA ASP A 399 -14.13 24.83 35.06
C ASP A 399 -14.99 24.00 35.98
N ALA A 400 -15.00 24.35 37.27
CA ALA A 400 -15.88 23.69 38.23
C ALA A 400 -17.35 23.86 37.81
N ALA A 401 -17.72 25.05 37.30
CA ALA A 401 -19.08 25.30 36.81
C ALA A 401 -19.40 24.58 35.49
N ALA A 402 -18.41 24.33 34.63
CA ALA A 402 -18.58 23.57 33.38
C ALA A 402 -18.60 22.04 33.61
N ALA A 403 -18.04 21.57 34.73
CA ALA A 403 -18.03 20.17 35.14
C ALA A 403 -19.24 19.77 36.02
N MET A 404 -20.02 20.74 36.49
CA MET A 404 -21.35 20.57 37.11
C MET A 404 -22.44 20.57 36.05
#